data_AF-A0A538D5P0-F1
#
_entry.id   AF-A0A538D5P0-F1
#
_cell.length_a   1.000
_cell.length_b   1.000
_cell.length_c   1.000
_cell.angle_alpha   90.00
_cell.angle_beta   90.00
_cell.angle_gamma   90.00
#
_symmetry.space_group_name_H-M   'P 1'
#
loop_
_entity.id
_entity.type
_entity.pdbx_description
1 polymer ?
#
loop_
_entity_poly.entity_id
_entity_poly.type
_entity_poly.pdbx_seq_one_letter_code
_entity_poly.pdbx_strand_id
1 'polypeptide(L)'
;AVAETRRCVRELGFHGVFIRPNPYGGRHVDDPWYDPLWKAAAELGVPVGFHPLAMWDMPGATLHFDFPDISYAAAAGFTLDSMVTLTHLIFSGVLDRFRELQVIVLESSGGWIYTWLERLAHHMKILPSLRPAVKRGAIEQFHDQVWVSFDPDEKALPAMVGLLGDQRFVWAS
;
A
#
# COMPACT_ATOMS: atom_id res chain seq x y z
N ALA A 1 4.25 8.81 -16.04
CA ALA A 1 3.26 8.14 -15.16
C ALA A 1 1.84 8.39 -15.64
N VAL A 2 1.23 9.56 -15.38
CA VAL A 2 -0.21 9.82 -15.67
C VAL A 2 -0.63 9.55 -17.12
N ALA A 3 0.10 10.07 -18.11
CA ALA A 3 -0.21 9.84 -19.52
C ALA A 3 -0.17 8.35 -19.88
N GLU A 4 0.82 7.63 -19.35
CA GLU A 4 0.97 6.20 -19.59
C GLU A 4 -0.11 5.38 -18.89
N THR A 5 -0.49 5.73 -17.66
CA THR A 5 -1.63 5.13 -16.96
C THR A 5 -2.91 5.25 -17.81
N ARG A 6 -3.18 6.43 -18.37
CA ARG A 6 -4.37 6.64 -19.22
C ARG A 6 -4.29 5.83 -20.52
N ARG A 7 -3.13 5.78 -21.17
CA ARG A 7 -2.91 4.99 -22.38
C ARG A 7 -3.12 3.51 -22.13
N CYS A 8 -2.48 2.94 -21.10
CA CYS A 8 -2.60 1.53 -20.74
C CYS A 8 -4.04 1.13 -20.44
N VAL A 9 -4.77 1.93 -19.66
CA VAL A 9 -6.15 1.60 -19.28
C VAL A 9 -7.11 1.78 -20.46
N ARG A 10 -7.05 2.92 -21.16
CA ARG A 10 -8.06 3.26 -22.19
C ARG A 10 -7.83 2.60 -23.53
N GLU A 11 -6.56 2.41 -23.91
CA GLU A 11 -6.20 1.94 -25.25
C GLU A 11 -5.76 0.48 -25.25
N LEU A 12 -5.13 0.01 -24.16
CA LEU A 12 -4.60 -1.36 -24.07
C LEU A 12 -5.45 -2.30 -23.19
N GLY A 13 -6.48 -1.79 -22.52
CA GLY A 13 -7.38 -2.60 -21.69
C GLY A 13 -6.77 -3.07 -20.36
N PHE A 14 -5.77 -2.36 -19.82
CA PHE A 14 -5.18 -2.73 -18.54
C PHE A 14 -6.15 -2.43 -17.38
N HIS A 15 -6.22 -3.33 -16.41
CA HIS A 15 -7.11 -3.24 -15.24
C HIS A 15 -6.42 -2.72 -13.98
N GLY A 16 -5.19 -2.21 -14.09
CA GLY A 16 -4.38 -1.77 -12.97
C GLY A 16 -3.07 -1.16 -13.43
N VAL A 17 -2.40 -0.45 -12.53
CA VAL A 17 -1.01 -0.04 -12.69
C VAL A 17 -0.23 -0.44 -11.46
N PHE A 18 1.08 -0.59 -11.58
CA PHE A 18 1.92 -0.88 -10.42
C PHE A 18 3.04 0.15 -10.28
N ILE A 19 3.44 0.38 -9.04
CA ILE A 19 4.67 1.06 -8.68
C ILE A 19 5.32 0.31 -7.52
N ARG A 20 6.60 0.57 -7.27
CA ARG A 20 7.28 0.04 -6.08
C ARG A 20 6.89 0.83 -4.83
N PRO A 21 6.83 0.20 -3.64
CA PRO A 21 6.53 0.88 -2.37
C PRO A 21 7.65 1.87 -1.94
N ASN A 22 8.83 1.79 -2.53
CA ASN A 22 9.98 2.62 -2.16
C ASN A 22 9.83 4.09 -2.62
N PRO A 23 10.33 5.06 -1.84
CA PRO A 23 10.45 6.46 -2.25
C PRO A 23 11.13 6.65 -3.61
N TYR A 24 10.52 7.46 -4.47
CA TYR A 24 11.11 7.86 -5.74
C TYR A 24 11.71 9.26 -5.64
N GLY A 25 13.02 9.39 -5.83
CA GLY A 25 13.71 10.69 -5.70
C GLY A 25 13.54 11.32 -4.32
N GLY A 26 13.45 10.50 -3.26
CA GLY A 26 13.23 10.94 -1.88
C GLY A 26 11.78 11.30 -1.53
N ARG A 27 10.83 11.09 -2.45
CA ARG A 27 9.41 11.36 -2.22
C ARG A 27 8.67 10.08 -1.89
N HIS A 28 7.95 10.09 -0.77
CA HIS A 28 7.00 9.06 -0.41
C HIS A 28 5.68 9.25 -1.16
N VAL A 29 4.83 8.23 -1.15
CA VAL A 29 3.55 8.16 -1.88
C VAL A 29 2.51 9.20 -1.44
N ASP A 30 2.73 9.86 -0.30
CA ASP A 30 1.92 10.95 0.22
C ASP A 30 2.38 12.35 -0.21
N ASP A 31 3.54 12.47 -0.86
CA ASP A 31 3.99 13.72 -1.45
C ASP A 31 2.98 14.18 -2.54
N PRO A 32 2.52 15.44 -2.53
CA PRO A 32 1.57 15.97 -3.53
C PRO A 32 2.03 15.82 -4.98
N TRP A 33 3.33 15.58 -5.23
CA TRP A 33 3.84 15.20 -6.54
C TRP A 33 3.15 13.94 -7.12
N TYR A 34 2.66 13.03 -6.27
CA TYR A 34 1.90 11.84 -6.67
C TYR A 34 0.39 12.10 -6.86
N ASP A 35 -0.16 13.21 -6.36
CA ASP A 35 -1.60 13.50 -6.44
C ASP A 35 -2.18 13.39 -7.87
N PRO A 36 -1.49 13.83 -8.95
CA PRO A 36 -1.98 13.63 -10.32
C PRO A 36 -2.13 12.15 -10.71
N LEU A 37 -1.28 11.26 -10.17
CA LEU A 37 -1.36 9.82 -10.41
C LEU A 37 -2.55 9.21 -9.64
N TRP A 38 -2.73 9.57 -8.36
CA TRP A 38 -3.86 9.14 -7.55
C TRP A 38 -5.19 9.54 -8.16
N LYS A 39 -5.28 10.80 -8.59
CA LYS A 39 -6.46 11.31 -9.30
C LYS A 39 -6.74 10.53 -10.58
N ALA A 40 -5.71 10.25 -11.39
CA ALA A 40 -5.90 9.52 -12.64
C ALA A 40 -6.35 8.08 -12.40
N ALA A 41 -5.76 7.36 -11.44
CA ALA A 41 -6.16 6.00 -11.10
C ALA A 41 -7.61 5.94 -10.57
N ALA A 42 -7.97 6.88 -9.68
CA ALA A 42 -9.33 7.04 -9.17
C ALA A 42 -10.36 7.32 -10.28
N GLU A 43 -10.08 8.27 -11.19
CA GLU A 43 -10.95 8.59 -12.33
C GLU A 43 -11.12 7.43 -13.32
N LEU A 44 -10.10 6.57 -13.44
CA LEU A 44 -10.12 5.41 -14.33
C LEU A 44 -10.75 4.19 -13.66
N GLY A 45 -10.98 4.22 -12.34
CA GLY A 45 -11.53 3.08 -11.59
C GLY A 45 -10.59 1.88 -11.56
N VAL A 46 -9.26 2.10 -11.61
CA VAL A 46 -8.27 1.02 -11.57
C VAL A 46 -7.41 1.10 -10.30
N PRO A 47 -7.06 -0.03 -9.66
CA PRO A 47 -6.19 -0.05 -8.51
C PRO A 47 -4.74 0.32 -8.87
N VAL A 48 -4.05 0.90 -7.89
CA VAL A 48 -2.57 0.99 -7.92
C VAL A 48 -1.98 -0.12 -7.05
N GLY A 49 -1.22 -1.00 -7.67
CA GLY A 49 -0.48 -2.06 -7.01
C GLY A 49 0.87 -1.61 -6.50
N PHE A 50 1.18 -1.98 -5.26
CA PHE A 50 2.48 -1.88 -4.65
C PHE A 50 3.12 -3.25 -4.66
N HIS A 51 4.02 -3.47 -5.60
CA HIS A 51 4.81 -4.70 -5.70
C HIS A 51 6.28 -4.37 -5.42
N PRO A 52 6.89 -4.96 -4.39
CA PRO A 52 8.27 -4.68 -4.03
C PRO A 52 9.24 -5.38 -4.98
N LEU A 53 10.43 -4.80 -5.13
CA LEU A 53 11.50 -5.41 -5.92
C LEU A 53 12.80 -5.23 -5.17
N ALA A 54 13.50 -6.34 -4.89
CA ALA A 54 14.74 -6.34 -4.12
C ALA A 54 15.93 -5.89 -4.99
N MET A 55 15.89 -4.62 -5.41
CA MET A 55 16.90 -3.95 -6.21
C MET A 55 17.46 -2.76 -5.44
N TRP A 56 18.76 -2.52 -5.59
CA TRP A 56 19.51 -1.47 -4.88
C TRP A 56 19.29 -0.06 -5.46
N ASP A 57 18.50 0.06 -6.53
CA ASP A 57 18.30 1.29 -7.29
C ASP A 57 17.30 2.26 -6.63
N MET A 58 16.53 1.80 -5.63
CA MET A 58 15.66 2.68 -4.83
C MET A 58 15.82 2.45 -3.33
N PRO A 59 15.91 3.54 -2.52
CA PRO A 59 16.05 3.43 -1.09
C PRO A 59 14.72 3.00 -0.46
N GLY A 60 14.68 1.83 0.21
CA GLY A 60 13.53 1.36 0.99
C GLY A 60 13.62 1.64 2.49
N ALA A 61 12.60 1.21 3.23
CA ALA A 61 12.53 1.21 4.69
C ALA A 61 13.70 0.47 5.33
N THR A 62 14.29 -0.49 4.61
CA THR A 62 15.42 -1.30 5.09
C THR A 62 16.78 -0.92 4.48
N LEU A 63 16.92 0.26 3.86
CA LEU A 63 18.19 0.69 3.23
C LEU A 63 19.40 0.57 4.17
N HIS A 64 19.20 0.83 5.46
CA HIS A 64 20.26 0.82 6.48
C HIS A 64 20.30 -0.47 7.31
N PHE A 65 19.57 -1.51 6.90
CA PHE A 65 19.59 -2.80 7.56
C PHE A 65 20.74 -3.63 7.00
N ASP A 66 21.44 -4.34 7.87
CA ASP A 66 22.59 -5.20 7.52
C ASP A 66 22.09 -6.53 6.91
N PHE A 67 21.48 -6.44 5.73
CA PHE A 67 21.00 -7.61 4.98
C PHE A 67 22.12 -8.16 4.09
N PRO A 68 22.52 -9.43 4.26
CA PRO A 68 23.66 -9.99 3.55
C PRO A 68 23.38 -10.26 2.07
N ASP A 69 22.12 -10.48 1.69
CA ASP A 69 21.72 -10.75 0.30
C ASP A 69 20.24 -10.43 0.04
N ILE A 70 19.84 -10.65 -1.23
CA ILE A 70 18.50 -10.35 -1.75
C ILE A 70 17.37 -11.12 -1.04
N SER A 71 17.64 -12.31 -0.51
CA SER A 71 16.62 -13.12 0.16
C SER A 71 16.16 -12.49 1.48
N TYR A 72 17.04 -11.78 2.18
CA TYR A 72 16.70 -11.04 3.39
C TYR A 72 15.86 -9.80 3.06
N ALA A 73 16.24 -9.08 2.00
CA ALA A 73 15.47 -7.95 1.49
C ALA A 73 14.06 -8.38 1.02
N ALA A 74 13.94 -9.54 0.37
CA ALA A 74 12.65 -10.10 -0.02
C ALA A 74 11.83 -10.56 1.20
N ALA A 75 12.44 -11.31 2.12
CA ALA A 75 11.71 -11.89 3.25
C ALA A 75 11.26 -10.84 4.29
N ALA A 76 12.09 -9.83 4.58
CA ALA A 76 11.79 -8.82 5.59
C ALA A 76 11.51 -7.44 4.98
N GLY A 77 12.29 -7.02 3.99
CA GLY A 77 12.20 -5.68 3.40
C GLY A 77 10.86 -5.42 2.71
N PHE A 78 10.33 -6.38 1.95
CA PHE A 78 9.07 -6.24 1.22
C PHE A 78 7.89 -5.90 2.15
N THR A 79 7.75 -6.66 3.23
CA THR A 79 6.75 -6.44 4.27
C THR A 79 6.91 -5.04 4.90
N LEU A 80 8.14 -4.64 5.23
CA LEU A 80 8.42 -3.35 5.87
C LEU A 80 8.17 -2.17 4.93
N ASP A 81 8.56 -2.28 3.67
CA ASP A 81 8.31 -1.27 2.65
C ASP A 81 6.81 -1.06 2.42
N SER A 82 6.04 -2.16 2.32
CA SER A 82 4.59 -2.11 2.19
C SER A 82 3.91 -1.51 3.43
N MET A 83 4.38 -1.85 4.63
CA MET A 83 3.87 -1.25 5.88
C MET A 83 4.13 0.25 5.95
N VAL A 84 5.32 0.72 5.57
CA VAL A 84 5.65 2.15 5.51
C VAL A 84 4.79 2.84 4.47
N THR A 85 4.66 2.27 3.28
CA THR A 85 3.88 2.84 2.17
C THR A 85 2.41 3.03 2.53
N LEU A 86 1.76 1.99 3.06
CA LEU A 86 0.37 2.11 3.49
C LEU A 86 0.22 3.08 4.67
N THR A 87 1.22 3.16 5.56
CA THR A 87 1.23 4.16 6.64
C THR A 87 1.19 5.56 6.05
N HIS A 88 2.02 5.88 5.06
CA HIS A 88 1.99 7.17 4.37
C HIS A 88 0.62 7.45 3.75
N LEU A 89 0.02 6.50 3.02
CA LEU A 89 -1.30 6.69 2.39
C LEU A 89 -2.41 6.99 3.41
N ILE A 90 -2.46 6.24 4.51
CA ILE A 90 -3.51 6.34 5.53
C ILE A 90 -3.28 7.56 6.45
N PHE A 91 -2.05 7.76 6.94
CA PHE A 91 -1.75 8.81 7.92
C PHE A 91 -1.64 10.22 7.33
N SER A 92 -1.37 10.36 6.04
CA SER A 92 -1.34 11.67 5.38
C SER A 92 -2.72 12.11 4.85
N GLY A 93 -3.72 11.22 4.91
CA GLY A 93 -5.04 11.46 4.36
C GLY A 93 -5.13 11.39 2.83
N VAL A 94 -4.18 10.74 2.14
CA VAL A 94 -4.28 10.50 0.68
C VAL A 94 -5.58 9.78 0.35
N LEU A 95 -5.90 8.71 1.10
CA LEU A 95 -7.11 7.93 0.87
C LEU A 95 -8.38 8.75 1.17
N ASP A 96 -8.31 9.71 2.09
CA ASP A 96 -9.41 10.67 2.33
C ASP A 96 -9.58 11.69 1.20
N ARG A 97 -8.48 12.15 0.58
CA ARG A 97 -8.53 13.08 -0.56
C ARG A 97 -9.04 12.41 -1.83
N PHE A 98 -8.70 11.14 -2.04
CA PHE A 98 -9.05 10.37 -3.23
C PHE A 98 -9.90 9.16 -2.86
N ARG A 99 -11.19 9.37 -2.57
CA ARG A 99 -12.10 8.32 -2.05
C ARG A 99 -12.30 7.13 -3.00
N GLU A 100 -12.24 7.37 -4.31
CA GLU A 100 -12.37 6.33 -5.33
C GLU A 100 -11.05 5.60 -5.61
N LEU A 101 -9.92 6.05 -5.04
CA LEU A 101 -8.64 5.37 -5.21
C LEU A 101 -8.69 4.01 -4.50
N GLN A 102 -8.39 2.95 -5.24
CA GLN A 102 -8.12 1.62 -4.70
C GLN A 102 -6.61 1.35 -4.78
N VAL A 103 -6.06 0.74 -3.74
CA VAL A 103 -4.66 0.29 -3.71
C VAL A 103 -4.59 -1.18 -3.34
N ILE A 104 -3.57 -1.88 -3.82
CA ILE A 104 -3.31 -3.27 -3.47
C ILE A 104 -1.85 -3.46 -3.10
N VAL A 105 -1.58 -4.13 -1.97
CA VAL A 105 -0.23 -4.61 -1.66
C VAL A 105 -0.06 -6.03 -2.21
N LEU A 106 1.06 -6.25 -2.88
CA LEU A 106 1.37 -7.48 -3.59
C LEU A 106 2.64 -8.09 -3.02
N GLU A 107 2.69 -9.42 -2.85
CA GLU A 107 3.89 -10.18 -2.46
C GLU A 107 4.60 -9.60 -1.21
N SER A 108 3.83 -9.26 -0.19
CA SER A 108 4.33 -8.60 1.04
C SER A 108 3.81 -9.23 2.33
N SER A 109 3.29 -10.46 2.23
CA SER A 109 2.48 -11.13 3.24
C SER A 109 1.23 -10.34 3.68
N GLY A 110 0.19 -11.03 4.14
CA GLY A 110 -0.96 -10.38 4.77
C GLY A 110 -1.07 -10.56 6.29
N GLY A 111 -0.20 -11.36 6.91
CA GLY A 111 -0.31 -11.71 8.34
C GLY A 111 -0.13 -10.55 9.32
N TRP A 112 0.46 -9.44 8.88
CA TRP A 112 0.74 -8.25 9.69
C TRP A 112 -0.38 -7.21 9.66
N ILE A 113 -1.33 -7.32 8.73
CA ILE A 113 -2.26 -6.23 8.38
C ILE A 113 -3.10 -5.81 9.58
N TYR A 114 -3.73 -6.76 10.27
CA TYR A 114 -4.63 -6.42 11.38
C TYR A 114 -3.90 -5.73 12.54
N THR A 115 -2.79 -6.30 13.01
CA THR A 115 -2.05 -5.75 14.16
C THR A 115 -1.44 -4.39 13.84
N TRP A 116 -1.01 -4.18 12.59
CA TRP A 116 -0.58 -2.87 12.12
C TRP A 116 -1.72 -1.85 12.06
N LEU A 117 -2.92 -2.23 11.58
CA LEU A 117 -4.09 -1.34 11.58
C LEU A 117 -4.49 -0.93 13.00
N GLU A 118 -4.43 -1.83 13.98
CA GLU A 118 -4.66 -1.51 15.40
C GLU A 118 -3.67 -0.46 15.90
N ARG A 119 -2.39 -0.58 15.53
CA ARG A 119 -1.37 0.43 15.87
C ARG A 119 -1.69 1.78 15.24
N LEU A 120 -2.09 1.81 13.96
CA LEU A 120 -2.47 3.06 13.30
C LEU A 120 -3.67 3.71 13.98
N ALA A 121 -4.73 2.93 14.25
CA ALA A 121 -5.93 3.40 14.92
C ALA A 121 -5.63 3.95 16.33
N HIS A 122 -4.78 3.26 17.09
CA HIS A 122 -4.33 3.74 18.40
C HIS A 122 -3.66 5.11 18.30
N HIS A 123 -2.69 5.27 17.40
CA HIS A 123 -1.94 6.53 17.27
C HIS A 123 -2.80 7.67 16.72
N MET A 124 -3.78 7.40 15.86
CA MET A 124 -4.77 8.40 15.46
C MET A 124 -5.58 8.91 16.66
N LYS A 125 -5.92 8.03 17.61
CA LYS A 125 -6.67 8.39 18.82
C LYS A 125 -5.84 9.18 19.83
N ILE A 126 -4.58 8.78 20.06
CA ILE A 126 -3.72 9.40 21.09
C ILE A 126 -2.96 10.63 20.60
N LEU A 127 -2.76 10.77 19.28
CA LEU A 127 -2.03 11.89 18.66
C LEU A 127 -2.84 12.54 17.52
N PRO A 128 -4.12 12.93 17.74
CA PRO A 128 -4.98 13.42 16.67
C PRO A 128 -4.47 14.73 16.04
N SER A 129 -3.79 15.58 16.83
CA SER A 129 -3.23 16.86 16.37
C SER A 129 -2.11 16.70 15.33
N LEU A 130 -1.46 15.53 15.26
CA LEU A 130 -0.44 15.22 14.25
C LEU A 130 -1.05 14.73 12.93
N ARG A 131 -2.38 14.59 12.85
CA ARG A 131 -3.10 14.05 11.71
C ARG A 131 -4.33 14.91 11.33
N PRO A 132 -4.22 16.25 11.24
CA PRO A 132 -5.39 17.12 11.07
C PRO A 132 -6.12 16.92 9.74
N ALA A 133 -5.45 16.33 8.73
CA ALA A 133 -6.02 16.05 7.42
C ALA A 133 -6.80 14.71 7.36
N VAL A 134 -6.61 13.83 8.33
CA VAL A 134 -7.23 12.50 8.35
C VAL A 134 -8.61 12.59 8.98
N LYS A 135 -9.62 12.09 8.28
CA LYS A 135 -11.03 12.15 8.67
C LYS A 135 -11.60 10.80 9.07
N ARG A 136 -11.10 9.71 8.48
CA ARG A 136 -11.55 8.33 8.73
C ARG A 136 -10.55 7.53 9.55
N GLY A 137 -11.04 6.55 10.30
CA GLY A 137 -10.17 5.64 11.04
C GLY A 137 -9.35 4.73 10.10
N ALA A 138 -8.20 4.23 10.57
CA ALA A 138 -7.34 3.37 9.74
C ALA A 138 -8.06 2.12 9.22
N ILE A 139 -8.86 1.45 10.07
CA ILE A 139 -9.64 0.26 9.69
C ILE A 139 -10.73 0.60 8.67
N GLU A 140 -11.39 1.76 8.82
CA GLU A 140 -12.38 2.25 7.86
C GLU A 140 -11.73 2.52 6.49
N GLN A 141 -10.58 3.20 6.46
CA GLN A 141 -9.84 3.44 5.22
C GLN A 141 -9.37 2.15 4.56
N PHE A 142 -8.94 1.16 5.35
CA PHE A 142 -8.62 -0.18 4.85
C PHE A 142 -9.81 -0.83 4.17
N HIS A 143 -10.96 -0.89 4.88
CA HIS A 143 -12.17 -1.49 4.34
C HIS A 143 -12.74 -0.76 3.14
N ASP A 144 -12.45 0.52 2.92
CA ASP A 144 -12.94 1.23 1.75
C ASP A 144 -12.01 1.05 0.53
N GLN A 145 -10.69 0.98 0.73
CA GLN A 145 -9.73 1.30 -0.34
C GLN A 145 -8.50 0.38 -0.46
N VAL A 146 -8.24 -0.50 0.50
CA VAL A 146 -6.99 -1.27 0.54
C VAL A 146 -7.26 -2.76 0.34
N TRP A 147 -6.58 -3.34 -0.64
CA TRP A 147 -6.56 -4.77 -0.93
C TRP A 147 -5.19 -5.37 -0.57
N VAL A 148 -5.18 -6.66 -0.25
CA VAL A 148 -3.98 -7.40 0.13
C VAL A 148 -3.94 -8.73 -0.62
N SER A 149 -2.85 -9.01 -1.32
CA SER A 149 -2.62 -10.36 -1.85
C SER A 149 -2.09 -11.29 -0.78
N PHE A 150 -2.45 -12.57 -0.88
CA PHE A 150 -1.87 -13.66 -0.13
C PHE A 150 -1.27 -14.69 -1.07
N ASP A 151 -0.04 -15.09 -0.77
CA ASP A 151 0.64 -16.15 -1.51
C ASP A 151 0.14 -17.53 -1.02
N PRO A 152 0.28 -18.62 -1.81
CA PRO A 152 -0.31 -19.92 -1.50
C PRO A 152 0.18 -20.52 -0.18
N ASP A 153 1.38 -20.16 0.23
CA ASP A 153 2.11 -20.69 1.38
C ASP A 153 1.65 -20.03 2.71
N GLU A 154 0.93 -18.91 2.62
CA GLU A 154 0.58 -18.08 3.76
C GLU A 154 -0.62 -18.62 4.54
N LYS A 155 -0.33 -19.17 5.72
CA LYS A 155 -1.36 -19.76 6.61
C LYS A 155 -2.13 -18.74 7.45
N ALA A 156 -1.78 -17.45 7.38
CA ALA A 156 -2.39 -16.40 8.19
C ALA A 156 -3.75 -15.93 7.62
N LEU A 157 -4.09 -16.26 6.37
CA LEU A 157 -5.30 -15.79 5.70
C LEU A 157 -6.59 -16.05 6.50
N PRO A 158 -6.86 -17.26 7.04
CA PRO A 158 -8.10 -17.49 7.80
C PRO A 158 -8.23 -16.60 9.04
N ALA A 159 -7.11 -16.30 9.71
CA ALA A 159 -7.12 -15.39 10.86
C ALA A 159 -7.40 -13.95 10.42
N MET A 160 -6.79 -13.49 9.32
CA MET A 160 -7.05 -12.14 8.78
C MET A 160 -8.51 -11.99 8.31
N VAL A 161 -9.06 -13.01 7.65
CA VAL A 161 -10.50 -13.03 7.29
C VAL A 161 -11.39 -12.99 8.52
N GLY A 162 -11.05 -13.72 9.58
CA GLY A 162 -11.81 -13.67 10.84
C GLY A 162 -11.81 -12.30 11.52
N LEU A 163 -10.76 -11.50 11.33
CA LEU A 163 -10.59 -10.19 11.95
C LEU A 163 -11.08 -9.02 11.08
N LEU A 164 -10.97 -9.14 9.75
CA LEU A 164 -11.19 -8.05 8.78
C LEU A 164 -12.23 -8.41 7.69
N GLY A 165 -12.86 -9.57 7.75
CA GLY A 165 -13.74 -10.06 6.68
C GLY A 165 -12.97 -10.49 5.43
N ASP A 166 -13.67 -11.00 4.42
CA ASP A 166 -13.10 -11.58 3.20
C ASP A 166 -13.00 -10.60 2.01
N GLN A 167 -13.61 -9.42 2.13
CA GLN A 167 -13.82 -8.50 1.01
C GLN A 167 -12.57 -7.78 0.49
N ARG A 168 -11.46 -7.85 1.23
CA ARG A 168 -10.21 -7.12 0.94
C ARG A 168 -9.00 -8.01 0.71
N PHE A 169 -9.22 -9.31 0.60
CA PHE A 169 -8.16 -10.29 0.39
C PHE A 169 -8.31 -10.96 -0.97
N VAL A 170 -7.19 -11.13 -1.67
CA VAL A 170 -7.12 -11.85 -2.94
C VAL A 170 -5.99 -12.87 -2.89
N TRP A 171 -6.18 -13.99 -3.57
CA TRP A 171 -5.14 -14.99 -3.73
C TRP A 171 -4.26 -14.65 -4.94
N ALA A 172 -2.95 -14.87 -4.81
CA ALA A 172 -1.95 -14.73 -5.87
C ALA A 172 -1.09 -16.00 -5.97
N SER A 173 -0.58 -16.31 -7.17
CA SER A 173 0.16 -17.55 -7.49
C SER A 173 1.40 -17.33 -8.31
#